data_AF-A0A453NS13-F1
#
_entry.id   AF-A0A453NS13-F1
#
_cell.length_a   1.000
_cell.length_b   1.000
_cell.length_c   1.000
_cell.angle_alpha   90.00
_cell.angle_beta   90.00
_cell.angle_gamma   90.00
#
_symmetry.space_group_name_H-M   'P 1'
#
loop_
_entity.id
_entity.type
_entity.pdbx_description
1 polymer ?
#
loop_
_entity_poly.entity_id
_entity_poly.type
_entity_poly.pdbx_seq_one_letter_code
_entity_poly.pdbx_strand_id
1 'polypeptide(L)'
;MVGCIISLDKEKIVDAILSTSKNCRRYSKHEIELATDNFSEARKIGEGGYGNVYRCTLDHIEVAVKIIQQDSTDKTDEFLKEVEILSQLHHPNLVLLIGFCPEIGCLVYEYLENGSLEDQLLNNKKHQPLHWFLRFRIIFQVSCGLAFLHGRKPEPIVHRDLKPANILLDKNYVGKIGDAGFAKVISDLIPDWQTEYTDTIVAGTMYYMDPEYQQTGTVRPKSDLFGLGVIILQMLTGKHPNGLIVSVENAIKSRSLPYILDRTQTDWPVAEAEMLAKLGLRCTALKCRDRPDLESEVLPELEEILHRVSSIVNMRNLNSRAPSHFICPIAQGLMDDPYVAADGHTYEHHAIKDWLRKHRVSPITRCKLPNLSIIPNHSLHAAIQQWKKSQTAQTQT
;
A
#
# COMPACT_ATOMS: atom_id res chain seq x y z
N MET A 1 29.32 -27.30 26.38
CA MET A 1 29.26 -27.42 24.91
C MET A 1 27.80 -27.30 24.50
N VAL A 2 27.34 -26.10 24.17
CA VAL A 2 26.05 -25.93 23.52
C VAL A 2 26.35 -26.11 22.05
N GLY A 3 26.00 -27.27 21.50
CA GLY A 3 26.27 -27.60 20.10
C GLY A 3 25.50 -26.65 19.19
N CYS A 4 26.17 -26.20 18.12
CA CYS A 4 25.52 -25.46 17.04
C CYS A 4 24.34 -26.32 16.53
N ILE A 5 23.12 -25.78 16.61
CA ILE A 5 21.86 -26.48 16.29
C ILE A 5 21.68 -26.65 14.77
N ILE A 6 22.55 -26.01 13.99
CA ILE A 6 22.58 -26.06 12.54
C ILE A 6 23.46 -27.24 12.11
N SER A 7 22.93 -28.14 11.27
CA SER A 7 23.71 -29.23 10.70
C SER A 7 24.90 -28.67 9.89
N LEU A 8 25.99 -29.42 9.78
CA LEU A 8 27.19 -29.01 9.01
C LEU A 8 26.86 -28.55 7.57
N ASP A 9 25.82 -29.11 6.95
CA ASP A 9 25.39 -28.70 5.62
C ASP A 9 24.67 -27.36 5.61
N LYS A 10 23.90 -27.05 6.68
CA LYS A 10 23.24 -25.75 6.83
C LYS A 10 24.23 -24.65 7.25
N GLU A 11 25.33 -24.96 7.94
CA GLU A 11 26.42 -23.99 8.17
C GLU A 11 27.09 -23.57 6.86
N LYS A 12 27.35 -24.52 5.95
CA LYS A 12 27.89 -24.20 4.62
C LYS A 12 26.96 -23.31 3.80
N ILE A 13 25.64 -23.49 3.91
CA ILE A 13 24.65 -22.62 3.26
C ILE A 13 24.76 -21.20 3.80
N VAL A 14 24.81 -21.04 5.13
CA VAL A 14 24.96 -19.73 5.76
C VAL A 14 26.27 -19.04 5.32
N ASP A 15 27.38 -19.77 5.30
CA ASP A 15 28.67 -19.21 4.88
C ASP A 15 28.69 -18.84 3.39
N ALA A 16 28.02 -19.63 2.54
CA ALA A 16 27.83 -19.30 1.13
C ALA A 16 26.99 -18.02 0.95
N ILE A 17 25.92 -17.84 1.73
CA ILE A 17 25.10 -16.62 1.71
C ILE A 17 25.92 -15.40 2.15
N LEU A 18 26.74 -15.54 3.19
CA LEU A 18 27.61 -14.45 3.66
C LEU A 18 28.70 -14.08 2.65
N SER A 19 29.21 -15.06 1.90
CA SER A 19 30.19 -14.81 0.84
C SER A 19 29.61 -14.04 -0.36
N THR A 20 28.30 -14.14 -0.58
CA THR A 20 27.58 -13.53 -1.71
C THR A 20 26.90 -12.21 -1.36
N SER A 21 26.47 -12.04 -0.10
CA SER A 21 25.69 -10.88 0.35
C SER A 21 26.52 -9.90 1.17
N LYS A 22 27.11 -8.90 0.50
CA LYS A 22 27.96 -7.87 1.14
C LYS A 22 27.23 -6.95 2.14
N ASN A 23 25.90 -6.93 2.14
CA ASN A 23 25.09 -5.98 2.90
C ASN A 23 24.36 -6.60 4.11
N CYS A 24 24.47 -7.91 4.34
CA CYS A 24 23.75 -8.61 5.40
C CYS A 24 24.72 -9.07 6.49
N ARG A 25 24.56 -8.59 7.73
CA ARG A 25 25.49 -8.86 8.84
C ARG A 25 25.14 -10.15 9.57
N ARG A 26 26.15 -10.99 9.84
CA ARG A 26 26.05 -12.07 10.83
C ARG A 26 26.24 -11.51 12.23
N TYR A 27 25.22 -11.61 13.07
CA TYR A 27 25.29 -11.27 14.50
C TYR A 27 25.56 -12.52 15.33
N SER A 28 26.30 -12.37 16.43
CA SER A 28 26.46 -13.39 17.46
C SER A 28 25.25 -13.44 18.38
N LYS A 29 25.03 -14.59 19.01
CA LYS A 29 23.99 -14.73 20.04
C LYS A 29 24.12 -13.67 21.15
N HIS A 30 25.35 -13.41 21.59
CA HIS A 30 25.63 -12.45 22.66
C HIS A 30 25.21 -11.01 22.30
N GLU A 31 25.46 -10.58 21.06
CA GLU A 31 25.03 -9.26 20.57
C GLU A 31 23.49 -9.13 20.61
N ILE A 32 22.78 -10.17 20.15
CA ILE A 32 21.32 -10.18 20.15
C ILE A 32 20.75 -10.18 21.58
N GLU A 33 21.30 -11.02 22.47
CA GLU A 33 20.88 -11.06 23.89
C GLU A 33 21.10 -9.70 24.57
N LEU A 34 22.24 -9.06 24.35
CA LEU A 34 22.54 -7.74 24.92
C LEU A 34 21.57 -6.68 24.38
N ALA A 35 21.34 -6.63 23.07
CA ALA A 35 20.47 -5.63 22.44
C ALA A 35 18.99 -5.78 22.87
N THR A 36 18.55 -7.03 23.06
CA THR A 36 17.18 -7.35 23.47
C THR A 36 16.99 -7.37 25.00
N ASP A 37 18.01 -6.99 25.78
CA ASP A 37 17.98 -7.08 27.25
C ASP A 37 17.57 -8.47 27.73
N ASN A 38 18.24 -9.50 27.20
CA ASN A 38 17.95 -10.91 27.39
C ASN A 38 16.50 -11.27 27.03
N PHE A 39 16.02 -10.79 25.88
CA PHE A 39 14.66 -11.02 25.39
C PHE A 39 13.58 -10.53 26.37
N SER A 40 13.81 -9.38 27.00
CA SER A 40 12.88 -8.77 27.93
C SER A 40 11.51 -8.51 27.27
N GLU A 41 10.43 -8.91 27.95
CA GLU A 41 9.05 -8.64 27.53
C GLU A 41 8.79 -7.15 27.32
N ALA A 42 9.54 -6.27 28.00
CA ALA A 42 9.43 -4.82 27.81
C ALA A 42 9.85 -4.35 26.40
N ARG A 43 10.63 -5.14 25.68
CA ARG A 43 11.06 -4.88 24.29
C ARG A 43 10.24 -5.62 23.25
N LYS A 44 9.33 -6.50 23.66
CA LYS A 44 8.52 -7.31 22.76
C LYS A 44 7.47 -6.44 22.07
N ILE A 45 7.46 -6.46 20.75
CA ILE A 45 6.55 -5.67 19.90
C ILE A 45 5.57 -6.53 19.10
N GLY A 46 5.80 -7.83 19.03
CA GLY A 46 4.92 -8.77 18.32
C GLY A 46 5.14 -10.21 18.77
N GLU A 47 4.07 -11.00 18.65
CA GLU A 47 4.04 -12.45 18.91
C GLU A 47 3.08 -13.10 17.92
N GLY A 48 3.47 -14.23 17.34
CA GLY A 48 2.62 -15.00 16.44
C GLY A 48 3.22 -16.36 16.10
N GLY A 49 2.61 -17.05 15.13
CA GLY A 49 3.04 -18.39 14.70
C GLY A 49 4.48 -18.47 14.20
N TYR A 50 5.05 -17.34 13.77
CA TYR A 50 6.43 -17.21 13.28
C TYR A 50 7.45 -16.82 14.37
N GLY A 51 6.99 -16.69 15.63
CA GLY A 51 7.82 -16.39 16.78
C GLY A 51 7.65 -14.98 17.35
N ASN A 52 8.63 -14.57 18.15
CA ASN A 52 8.60 -13.32 18.91
C ASN A 52 9.41 -12.23 18.21
N VAL A 53 8.91 -11.00 18.21
CA VAL A 53 9.59 -9.83 17.62
C VAL A 53 9.91 -8.82 18.71
N TYR A 54 11.16 -8.36 18.76
CA TYR A 54 11.66 -7.41 19.76
C TYR A 54 12.20 -6.14 19.10
N ARG A 55 11.89 -4.98 19.68
CA ARG A 55 12.51 -3.70 19.31
C ARG A 55 13.81 -3.51 20.09
N CYS A 56 14.90 -3.28 19.38
CA CYS A 56 16.19 -2.99 20.00
C CYS A 56 17.04 -2.06 19.14
N THR A 57 18.25 -1.77 19.62
CA THR A 57 19.23 -0.97 18.89
C THR A 57 20.47 -1.83 18.68
N LEU A 58 20.82 -2.08 17.41
CA LEU A 58 22.04 -2.77 17.00
C LEU A 58 22.85 -1.83 16.11
N ASP A 59 24.16 -1.71 16.35
CA ASP A 59 25.06 -0.80 15.61
C ASP A 59 24.54 0.65 15.51
N HIS A 60 23.91 1.16 16.58
CA HIS A 60 23.27 2.48 16.63
C HIS A 60 22.05 2.68 15.72
N ILE A 61 21.49 1.60 15.17
CA ILE A 61 20.30 1.60 14.33
C ILE A 61 19.16 0.94 15.10
N GLU A 62 17.95 1.51 15.03
CA GLU A 62 16.75 0.84 15.55
C GLU A 62 16.34 -0.32 14.63
N VAL A 63 16.15 -1.49 15.23
CA VAL A 63 15.90 -2.73 14.51
C VAL A 63 14.78 -3.55 15.14
N ALA A 64 14.17 -4.39 14.33
CA ALA A 64 13.23 -5.43 14.75
C ALA A 64 13.93 -6.79 14.68
N VAL A 65 14.08 -7.44 15.83
CA VAL A 65 14.65 -8.78 15.97
C VAL A 65 13.52 -9.80 16.02
N LYS A 66 13.36 -10.60 14.96
CA LYS A 66 12.40 -11.71 14.87
C LYS A 66 13.12 -13.01 15.22
N ILE A 67 12.72 -13.64 16.32
CA ILE A 67 13.24 -14.94 16.74
C ILE A 67 12.28 -16.00 16.25
N ILE A 68 12.76 -16.84 15.34
CA ILE A 68 12.00 -17.97 14.84
C ILE A 68 12.19 -19.12 15.83
N GLN A 69 11.08 -19.59 16.41
CA GLN A 69 11.12 -20.78 17.26
C GLN A 69 11.54 -21.98 16.39
N GLN A 70 12.75 -22.49 16.58
CA GLN A 70 13.28 -23.65 15.83
C GLN A 70 12.81 -24.98 16.45
N ASP A 71 11.50 -25.13 16.64
CA ASP A 71 10.88 -26.35 17.17
C ASP A 71 10.55 -27.39 16.08
N SER A 72 10.69 -27.02 14.79
CA SER A 72 10.48 -27.89 13.65
C SER A 72 11.52 -27.70 12.54
N THR A 73 11.67 -28.72 11.69
CA THR A 73 12.49 -28.66 10.46
C THR A 73 11.99 -27.59 9.51
N ASP A 74 10.66 -27.48 9.36
CA ASP A 74 10.01 -26.56 8.42
C ASP A 74 10.35 -25.10 8.73
N LYS A 75 10.30 -24.69 10.01
CA LYS A 75 10.66 -23.32 10.42
C LYS A 75 12.14 -23.00 10.25
N THR A 76 13.01 -24.02 10.34
CA THR A 76 14.44 -23.84 10.07
C THR A 76 14.69 -23.61 8.58
N ASP A 77 13.94 -24.29 7.72
CA ASP A 77 14.03 -24.12 6.27
C ASP A 77 13.42 -22.78 5.85
N GLU A 78 12.32 -22.33 6.47
CA GLU A 78 11.77 -20.97 6.30
C GLU A 78 12.81 -19.90 6.65
N PHE A 79 13.50 -20.04 7.80
CA PHE A 79 14.58 -19.12 8.19
C PHE A 79 15.68 -19.05 7.13
N LEU A 80 16.23 -20.20 6.71
CA LEU A 80 17.31 -20.23 5.71
C LEU A 80 16.85 -19.66 4.38
N LYS A 81 15.60 -19.94 3.98
CA LYS A 81 15.05 -19.43 2.73
C LYS A 81 14.88 -17.93 2.75
N GLU A 82 14.40 -17.40 3.86
CA GLU A 82 14.24 -15.96 4.06
C GLU A 82 15.61 -15.24 4.04
N VAL A 83 16.64 -15.80 4.69
CA VAL A 83 18.01 -15.27 4.62
C VAL A 83 18.55 -15.31 3.20
N GLU A 84 18.41 -16.45 2.49
CA GLU A 84 18.88 -16.62 1.11
C GLU A 84 18.25 -15.59 0.16
N ILE A 85 16.94 -15.41 0.24
CA ILE A 85 16.19 -14.49 -0.61
C ILE A 85 16.48 -13.04 -0.23
N LEU A 86 16.20 -12.65 1.01
CA LEU A 86 16.19 -11.23 1.41
C LEU A 86 17.57 -10.59 1.46
N SER A 87 18.63 -11.38 1.72
CA SER A 87 20.00 -10.85 1.75
C SER A 87 20.46 -10.24 0.41
N GLN A 88 19.79 -10.60 -0.68
CA GLN A 88 20.09 -10.14 -2.03
C GLN A 88 19.12 -9.04 -2.52
N LEU A 89 18.07 -8.71 -1.76
CA LEU A 89 17.00 -7.83 -2.20
C LEU A 89 17.05 -6.48 -1.50
N HIS A 90 17.04 -5.41 -2.29
CA HIS A 90 17.01 -4.04 -1.79
C HIS A 90 16.00 -3.25 -2.63
N HIS A 91 14.90 -2.84 -2.03
CA HIS A 91 13.87 -2.04 -2.70
C HIS A 91 13.13 -1.17 -1.66
N PRO A 92 12.74 0.08 -1.97
CA PRO A 92 12.07 0.97 -1.02
C PRO A 92 10.75 0.43 -0.45
N ASN A 93 10.12 -0.52 -1.15
CA ASN A 93 8.85 -1.16 -0.74
C ASN A 93 9.01 -2.63 -0.32
N LEU A 94 10.23 -3.04 0.05
CA LEU A 94 10.49 -4.30 0.74
C LEU A 94 11.14 -3.98 2.10
N VAL A 95 10.81 -4.78 3.12
CA VAL A 95 11.45 -4.67 4.44
C VAL A 95 12.90 -5.13 4.31
N LEU A 96 13.83 -4.29 4.73
CA LEU A 96 15.26 -4.57 4.65
C LEU A 96 15.69 -5.57 5.73
N LEU A 97 16.28 -6.69 5.30
CA LEU A 97 17.03 -7.57 6.17
C LEU A 97 18.42 -6.98 6.40
N ILE A 98 18.67 -6.51 7.62
CA ILE A 98 19.96 -5.93 8.04
C ILE A 98 20.96 -7.04 8.37
N GLY A 99 20.48 -8.13 8.96
CA GLY A 99 21.32 -9.23 9.35
C GLY A 99 20.56 -10.39 9.94
N PHE A 100 21.30 -11.38 10.44
CA PHE A 100 20.73 -12.57 11.04
C PHE A 100 21.70 -13.18 12.06
N CYS A 101 21.16 -13.95 12.99
CA CYS A 101 21.92 -14.72 13.95
C CYS A 101 21.53 -16.20 13.83
N PRO A 102 22.38 -17.03 13.20
CA PRO A 102 22.06 -18.43 12.96
C PRO A 102 22.04 -19.26 14.25
N GLU A 103 22.83 -18.90 15.27
CA GLU A 103 22.95 -19.63 16.54
C GLU A 103 21.60 -19.82 17.28
N ILE A 104 20.67 -18.89 17.06
CA ILE A 104 19.35 -18.85 17.72
C ILE A 104 18.19 -18.66 16.73
N GLY A 105 18.44 -18.79 15.42
CA GLY A 105 17.39 -18.64 14.39
C GLY A 105 16.74 -17.27 14.36
N CYS A 106 17.55 -16.21 14.34
CA CYS A 106 17.09 -14.83 14.47
C CYS A 106 17.31 -14.04 13.18
N LEU A 107 16.33 -13.24 12.78
CA LEU A 107 16.39 -12.29 11.68
C LEU A 107 16.33 -10.85 12.22
N VAL A 108 17.18 -9.98 11.70
CA VAL A 108 17.30 -8.58 12.12
C VAL A 108 16.86 -7.70 10.96
N TYR A 109 15.73 -7.02 11.11
CA TYR A 109 15.17 -6.12 10.10
C TYR A 109 15.28 -4.67 10.53
N GLU A 110 15.13 -3.76 9.56
CA GLU A 110 14.80 -2.37 9.87
C GLU A 110 13.52 -2.29 10.74
N TYR A 111 13.51 -1.39 11.72
CA TYR A 111 12.31 -1.13 12.51
C TYR A 111 11.37 -0.18 11.78
N LEU A 112 10.07 -0.49 11.77
CA LEU A 112 9.03 0.29 11.10
C LEU A 112 7.98 0.76 12.11
N GLU A 113 7.93 2.08 12.31
CA GLU A 113 7.33 2.71 13.48
C GLU A 113 5.81 2.64 13.51
N ASN A 114 5.17 2.57 12.35
CA ASN A 114 3.71 2.55 12.23
C ASN A 114 3.13 1.12 12.20
N GLY A 115 3.95 0.10 12.47
CA GLY A 115 3.51 -1.28 12.58
C GLY A 115 3.02 -1.87 11.24
N SER A 116 2.13 -2.86 11.31
CA SER A 116 1.56 -3.51 10.13
C SER A 116 0.32 -2.78 9.61
N LEU A 117 -0.02 -3.02 8.34
CA LEU A 117 -1.27 -2.55 7.75
C LEU A 117 -2.48 -3.19 8.45
N GLU A 118 -2.35 -4.42 8.95
CA GLU A 118 -3.38 -5.06 9.75
C GLU A 118 -3.69 -4.28 11.04
N ASP A 119 -2.66 -3.80 11.74
CA ASP A 119 -2.84 -2.95 12.93
C ASP A 119 -3.65 -1.68 12.61
N GLN A 120 -3.43 -1.11 11.43
CA GLN A 120 -4.12 0.08 10.95
C GLN A 120 -5.58 -0.20 10.51
N LEU A 121 -5.86 -1.41 10.02
CA LEU A 121 -7.21 -1.81 9.59
C LEU A 121 -8.08 -2.28 10.76
N LEU A 122 -7.51 -2.97 11.75
CA LEU A 122 -8.26 -3.51 12.89
C LEU A 122 -8.52 -2.48 14.00
N ASN A 123 -7.98 -1.25 13.91
CA ASN A 123 -8.10 -0.20 14.94
C ASN A 123 -7.64 -0.64 16.36
N ASN A 124 -6.83 -1.70 16.47
CA ASN A 124 -6.49 -2.33 17.74
C ASN A 124 -5.64 -1.44 18.68
N LYS A 125 -5.02 -0.36 18.18
CA LYS A 125 -4.02 0.46 18.91
C LYS A 125 -4.39 1.94 19.12
N LYS A 126 -5.66 2.33 19.07
CA LYS A 126 -6.09 3.76 19.17
C LYS A 126 -5.46 4.70 18.11
N HIS A 127 -4.99 4.16 16.98
CA HIS A 127 -4.50 5.00 15.87
C HIS A 127 -5.68 5.68 15.17
N GLN A 128 -5.44 6.88 14.63
CA GLN A 128 -6.39 7.49 13.72
C GLN A 128 -6.48 6.63 12.45
N PRO A 129 -7.68 6.38 11.90
CA PRO A 129 -7.85 5.62 10.67
C PRO A 129 -7.01 6.23 9.54
N LEU A 130 -6.35 5.37 8.74
CA LEU A 130 -5.56 5.83 7.60
C LEU A 130 -6.42 6.68 6.66
N HIS A 131 -5.96 7.91 6.40
CA HIS A 131 -6.59 8.79 5.43
C HIS A 131 -6.63 8.09 4.07
N TRP A 132 -7.74 8.24 3.33
CA TRP A 132 -7.95 7.54 2.08
C TRP A 132 -6.76 7.70 1.11
N PHE A 133 -6.16 8.89 1.00
CA PHE A 133 -5.02 9.14 0.11
C PHE A 133 -3.80 8.26 0.41
N LEU A 134 -3.51 8.03 1.70
CA LEU A 134 -2.42 7.14 2.11
C LEU A 134 -2.72 5.70 1.68
N ARG A 135 -4.00 5.29 1.68
CA ARG A 135 -4.39 3.94 1.25
C ARG A 135 -4.09 3.70 -0.23
N PHE A 136 -4.44 4.65 -1.10
CA PHE A 136 -4.06 4.60 -2.53
C PHE A 136 -2.54 4.53 -2.72
N ARG A 137 -1.80 5.35 -1.97
CA ARG A 137 -0.33 5.40 -2.04
C ARG A 137 0.31 4.08 -1.57
N ILE A 138 -0.16 3.53 -0.46
CA ILE A 138 0.33 2.24 0.08
C ILE A 138 0.05 1.10 -0.91
N ILE A 139 -1.14 1.06 -1.52
CA ILE A 139 -1.46 0.05 -2.55
C ILE A 139 -0.48 0.15 -3.71
N PHE A 140 -0.24 1.35 -4.25
CA PHE A 140 0.72 1.55 -5.35
C PHE A 140 2.13 1.09 -4.95
N GLN A 141 2.59 1.49 -3.77
CA GLN A 141 3.90 1.13 -3.22
C GLN A 141 4.08 -0.39 -3.06
N VAL A 142 3.08 -1.07 -2.51
CA VAL A 142 3.07 -2.53 -2.38
C VAL A 142 3.10 -3.19 -3.76
N SER A 143 2.33 -2.70 -4.73
CA SER A 143 2.38 -3.19 -6.11
C SER A 143 3.75 -3.01 -6.75
N CYS A 144 4.45 -1.90 -6.50
CA CYS A 144 5.83 -1.70 -6.96
C CYS A 144 6.81 -2.71 -6.34
N GLY A 145 6.71 -2.93 -5.02
CA GLY A 145 7.50 -3.95 -4.33
C GLY A 145 7.26 -5.35 -4.88
N LEU A 146 6.01 -5.68 -5.18
CA LEU A 146 5.63 -6.96 -5.76
C LEU A 146 6.16 -7.12 -7.20
N ALA A 147 6.08 -6.06 -8.01
CA ALA A 147 6.63 -6.06 -9.36
C ALA A 147 8.15 -6.24 -9.36
N PHE A 148 8.86 -5.66 -8.40
CA PHE A 148 10.30 -5.90 -8.23
C PHE A 148 10.62 -7.38 -7.95
N LEU A 149 9.82 -8.06 -7.12
CA LEU A 149 9.98 -9.50 -6.85
C LEU A 149 9.68 -10.35 -8.11
N HIS A 150 8.58 -10.04 -8.79
CA HIS A 150 8.09 -10.79 -9.95
C HIS A 150 8.96 -10.57 -11.19
N GLY A 151 9.51 -9.37 -11.37
CA GLY A 151 10.35 -8.99 -12.49
C GLY A 151 11.82 -9.43 -12.37
N ARG A 152 12.20 -10.09 -11.26
CA ARG A 152 13.57 -10.61 -11.09
C ARG A 152 13.89 -11.63 -12.19
N LYS A 153 15.08 -11.51 -12.77
CA LYS A 153 15.61 -12.41 -13.80
C LYS A 153 16.89 -13.10 -13.32
N PRO A 154 17.14 -14.36 -13.73
CA PRO A 154 16.31 -15.19 -14.62
C PRO A 154 15.04 -15.75 -13.95
N GLU A 155 15.00 -15.78 -12.62
CA GLU A 155 13.95 -16.46 -11.85
C GLU A 155 13.12 -15.46 -11.03
N PRO A 156 11.80 -15.32 -11.33
CA PRO A 156 10.88 -14.55 -10.51
C PRO A 156 10.77 -15.08 -9.09
N ILE A 157 10.48 -14.18 -8.16
CA ILE A 157 10.18 -14.54 -6.76
C ILE A 157 8.69 -14.31 -6.51
N VAL A 158 7.98 -15.34 -6.08
CA VAL A 158 6.57 -15.24 -5.66
C VAL A 158 6.51 -15.24 -4.14
N HIS A 159 5.85 -14.25 -3.55
CA HIS A 159 5.80 -14.04 -2.10
C HIS A 159 4.98 -15.11 -1.37
N ARG A 160 3.83 -15.50 -1.93
CA ARG A 160 2.88 -16.54 -1.47
C ARG A 160 2.11 -16.25 -0.18
N ASP A 161 2.58 -15.35 0.69
CA ASP A 161 1.85 -14.94 1.89
C ASP A 161 1.61 -13.42 1.97
N LEU A 162 1.18 -12.81 0.86
CA LEU A 162 0.87 -11.38 0.84
C LEU A 162 -0.46 -11.11 1.56
N LYS A 163 -0.40 -10.43 2.72
CA LYS A 163 -1.53 -10.06 3.57
C LYS A 163 -1.25 -8.75 4.34
N PRO A 164 -2.26 -8.08 4.92
CA PRO A 164 -2.04 -6.85 5.68
C PRO A 164 -1.04 -6.97 6.84
N ALA A 165 -0.96 -8.12 7.50
CA ALA A 165 0.00 -8.36 8.58
C ALA A 165 1.47 -8.32 8.11
N ASN A 166 1.71 -8.64 6.83
CA ASN A 166 3.03 -8.69 6.21
C ASN A 166 3.35 -7.41 5.41
N ILE A 167 2.49 -6.39 5.49
CA ILE A 167 2.78 -5.06 4.94
C ILE A 167 3.05 -4.14 6.11
N LEU A 168 4.31 -3.73 6.28
CA LEU A 168 4.74 -2.85 7.36
C LEU A 168 4.85 -1.40 6.87
N LEU A 169 4.72 -0.45 7.80
CA LEU A 169 4.66 0.98 7.52
C LEU A 169 5.77 1.71 8.27
N ASP A 170 6.63 2.43 7.54
CA ASP A 170 7.62 3.32 8.14
C ASP A 170 6.96 4.56 8.78
N LYS A 171 7.74 5.40 9.48
CA LYS A 171 7.28 6.69 10.06
C LYS A 171 6.53 7.62 9.10
N ASN A 172 6.75 7.52 7.79
CA ASN A 172 6.13 8.35 6.76
C ASN A 172 4.94 7.65 6.08
N TYR A 173 4.50 6.49 6.58
CA TYR A 173 3.49 5.63 5.97
C TYR A 173 3.87 5.19 4.56
N VAL A 174 5.15 4.86 4.33
CA VAL A 174 5.60 4.11 3.15
C VAL A 174 5.36 2.63 3.41
N GLY A 175 4.60 1.99 2.52
CA GLY A 175 4.33 0.56 2.58
C GLY A 175 5.52 -0.29 2.14
N LYS A 176 5.87 -1.29 2.96
CA LYS A 176 6.94 -2.26 2.69
C LYS A 176 6.43 -3.68 2.89
N ILE A 177 6.67 -4.55 1.91
CA ILE A 177 6.36 -5.98 2.02
C ILE A 177 7.46 -6.64 2.86
N GLY A 178 7.06 -7.36 3.92
CA GLY A 178 7.95 -8.16 4.75
C GLY A 178 7.49 -9.61 4.82
N ASP A 179 8.22 -10.42 5.59
CA ASP A 179 7.97 -11.84 5.83
C ASP A 179 8.00 -12.70 4.54
N ALA A 180 9.22 -13.00 4.09
CA ALA A 180 9.46 -13.81 2.90
C ALA A 180 9.64 -15.31 3.22
N GLY A 181 9.22 -15.78 4.39
CA GLY A 181 9.41 -17.17 4.82
C GLY A 181 8.80 -18.22 3.87
N PHE A 182 7.73 -17.88 3.15
CA PHE A 182 7.12 -18.75 2.14
C PHE A 182 7.52 -18.45 0.70
N ALA A 183 8.36 -17.44 0.49
CA ALA A 183 8.69 -16.97 -0.85
C ALA A 183 9.37 -18.09 -1.65
N LYS A 184 8.97 -18.20 -2.92
CA LYS A 184 9.45 -19.24 -3.84
C LYS A 184 10.09 -18.60 -5.05
N VAL A 185 11.35 -18.96 -5.31
CA VAL A 185 12.04 -18.68 -6.57
C VAL A 185 11.50 -19.66 -7.62
N ILE A 186 11.04 -19.15 -8.75
CA ILE A 186 10.43 -19.96 -9.82
C ILE A 186 11.43 -20.14 -10.95
N SER A 187 11.97 -21.36 -11.10
CA SER A 187 12.88 -21.74 -12.17
C SER A 187 12.16 -22.05 -13.48
N ASP A 188 11.00 -22.71 -13.39
CA ASP A 188 10.18 -23.12 -14.54
C ASP A 188 8.79 -22.48 -14.46
N LEU A 189 8.59 -21.38 -15.20
CA LEU A 189 7.30 -20.69 -15.26
C LEU A 189 6.30 -21.51 -16.05
N ILE A 190 5.29 -22.06 -15.36
CA ILE A 190 4.13 -22.69 -16.00
C ILE A 190 3.26 -21.58 -16.61
N PRO A 191 2.98 -21.61 -17.93
CA PRO A 191 2.17 -20.59 -18.59
C PRO A 191 0.77 -20.45 -17.98
N ASP A 192 0.24 -19.24 -17.97
CA ASP A 192 -1.07 -18.94 -17.36
C ASP A 192 -2.25 -19.76 -17.93
N TRP A 193 -2.17 -20.16 -19.20
CA TRP A 193 -3.21 -20.94 -19.87
C TRP A 193 -3.16 -22.43 -19.59
N GLN A 194 -2.10 -22.91 -18.94
CA GLN A 194 -1.88 -24.31 -18.61
C GLN A 194 -2.19 -24.55 -17.13
N THR A 195 -3.03 -25.55 -16.86
CA THR A 195 -3.31 -26.03 -15.51
C THR A 195 -2.53 -27.31 -15.30
N GLU A 196 -1.51 -27.25 -14.46
CA GLU A 196 -0.71 -28.40 -14.03
C GLU A 196 -0.90 -28.59 -12.53
N TYR A 197 -0.90 -29.85 -12.08
CA TYR A 197 -0.90 -30.17 -10.67
C TYR A 197 0.55 -30.40 -10.24
N THR A 198 0.97 -29.70 -9.19
CA THR A 198 2.32 -29.86 -8.66
C THR A 198 2.25 -30.29 -7.20
N ASP A 199 3.21 -31.11 -6.76
CA ASP A 199 3.35 -31.51 -5.36
C ASP A 199 3.95 -30.38 -4.48
N THR A 200 3.73 -29.11 -4.86
CA THR A 200 4.19 -27.97 -4.07
C THR A 200 3.36 -27.90 -2.79
N ILE A 201 4.04 -27.90 -1.62
CA ILE A 201 3.40 -27.70 -0.32
C ILE A 201 2.61 -26.39 -0.35
N VAL A 202 1.30 -26.48 -0.10
CA VAL A 202 0.40 -25.32 -0.07
C VAL A 202 0.70 -24.50 1.20
N ALA A 203 1.01 -23.22 1.03
CA ALA A 203 1.31 -22.30 2.12
C ALA A 203 0.72 -20.92 1.86
N GLY A 204 0.41 -20.19 2.92
CA GLY A 204 -0.20 -18.86 2.89
C GLY A 204 -1.41 -18.76 3.82
N THR A 205 -2.00 -17.57 3.86
CA THR A 205 -3.07 -17.26 4.82
C THR A 205 -4.47 -17.35 4.21
N MET A 206 -5.41 -17.93 4.96
CA MET A 206 -6.83 -18.01 4.57
C MET A 206 -7.36 -16.62 4.14
N TYR A 207 -8.23 -16.61 3.13
CA TYR A 207 -8.79 -15.43 2.46
C TYR A 207 -7.86 -14.66 1.52
N TYR A 208 -6.54 -14.74 1.69
CA TYR A 208 -5.58 -14.06 0.80
C TYR A 208 -4.89 -15.02 -0.19
N MET A 209 -5.01 -16.33 0.06
CA MET A 209 -4.47 -17.37 -0.80
C MET A 209 -5.24 -17.46 -2.12
N ASP A 210 -4.50 -17.55 -3.22
CA ASP A 210 -5.03 -17.82 -4.54
C ASP A 210 -5.80 -19.17 -4.57
N PRO A 211 -7.10 -19.18 -4.91
CA PRO A 211 -7.91 -20.40 -4.90
C PRO A 211 -7.47 -21.44 -5.94
N GLU A 212 -6.94 -21.02 -7.10
CA GLU A 212 -6.41 -21.95 -8.10
C GLU A 212 -5.10 -22.58 -7.60
N TYR A 213 -4.22 -21.79 -6.99
CA TYR A 213 -3.02 -22.29 -6.34
C TYR A 213 -3.36 -23.27 -5.21
N GLN A 214 -4.34 -22.93 -4.35
CA GLN A 214 -4.79 -23.81 -3.27
C GLN A 214 -5.29 -25.17 -3.80
N GLN A 215 -5.93 -25.18 -4.98
CA GLN A 215 -6.45 -26.39 -5.60
C GLN A 215 -5.37 -27.21 -6.33
N THR A 216 -4.41 -26.55 -6.98
CA THR A 216 -3.49 -27.19 -7.95
C THR A 216 -2.05 -27.32 -7.46
N GLY A 217 -1.67 -26.59 -6.41
CA GLY A 217 -0.29 -26.43 -5.97
C GLY A 217 0.56 -25.51 -6.87
N THR A 218 0.05 -25.09 -8.04
CA THR A 218 0.82 -24.32 -9.02
C THR A 218 0.98 -22.86 -8.61
N VAL A 219 2.21 -22.48 -8.30
CA VAL A 219 2.59 -21.12 -7.88
C VAL A 219 2.99 -20.29 -9.10
N ARG A 220 2.38 -19.11 -9.25
CA ARG A 220 2.71 -18.13 -10.30
C ARG A 220 2.82 -16.73 -9.70
N PRO A 221 3.50 -15.77 -10.35
CA PRO A 221 3.46 -14.35 -9.94
C PRO A 221 2.04 -13.84 -9.72
N LYS A 222 1.11 -14.19 -10.61
CA LYS A 222 -0.32 -13.88 -10.50
C LYS A 222 -1.05 -14.50 -9.31
N SER A 223 -0.45 -15.44 -8.59
CA SER A 223 -0.99 -15.93 -7.31
C SER A 223 -0.93 -14.85 -6.23
N ASP A 224 0.13 -14.04 -6.19
CA ASP A 224 0.21 -12.91 -5.24
C ASP A 224 -0.80 -11.80 -5.56
N LEU A 225 -1.19 -11.67 -6.85
CA LEU A 225 -2.18 -10.68 -7.27
C LEU A 225 -3.55 -10.93 -6.66
N PHE A 226 -3.90 -12.19 -6.34
CA PHE A 226 -5.14 -12.47 -5.63
C PHE A 226 -5.13 -11.83 -4.24
N GLY A 227 -4.06 -12.04 -3.47
CA GLY A 227 -3.88 -11.42 -2.15
C GLY A 227 -3.86 -9.89 -2.23
N LEU A 228 -3.15 -9.32 -3.22
CA LEU A 228 -3.15 -7.88 -3.50
C LEU A 228 -4.59 -7.36 -3.77
N GLY A 229 -5.36 -8.07 -4.58
CA GLY A 229 -6.75 -7.72 -4.88
C GLY A 229 -7.61 -7.67 -3.62
N VAL A 230 -7.51 -8.67 -2.74
CA VAL A 230 -8.23 -8.69 -1.45
C VAL A 230 -7.82 -7.51 -0.57
N ILE A 231 -6.51 -7.20 -0.49
CA ILE A 231 -5.99 -6.05 0.26
C ILE A 231 -6.55 -4.74 -0.28
N ILE A 232 -6.60 -4.56 -1.60
CA ILE A 232 -7.20 -3.37 -2.24
C ILE A 232 -8.65 -3.19 -1.78
N LEU A 233 -9.45 -4.26 -1.81
CA LEU A 233 -10.85 -4.21 -1.40
C LEU A 233 -11.02 -3.91 0.09
N GLN A 234 -10.15 -4.46 0.94
CA GLN A 234 -10.16 -4.16 2.37
C GLN A 234 -9.78 -2.71 2.63
N MET A 235 -8.78 -2.18 1.94
CA MET A 235 -8.32 -0.80 2.07
C MET A 235 -9.41 0.21 1.73
N LEU A 236 -10.30 -0.12 0.79
CA LEU A 236 -11.44 0.74 0.44
C LEU A 236 -12.59 0.67 1.46
N THR A 237 -12.82 -0.52 2.04
CA THR A 237 -14.05 -0.79 2.82
C THR A 237 -13.84 -0.81 4.32
N GLY A 238 -12.61 -1.02 4.79
CA GLY A 238 -12.28 -1.29 6.19
C GLY A 238 -12.88 -2.60 6.72
N LYS A 239 -13.34 -3.51 5.84
CA LYS A 239 -14.06 -4.73 6.24
C LYS A 239 -13.15 -5.96 6.29
N HIS A 240 -13.59 -6.96 7.06
CA HIS A 240 -13.00 -8.30 7.08
C HIS A 240 -13.09 -8.95 5.68
N PRO A 241 -12.11 -9.77 5.24
CA PRO A 241 -12.07 -10.28 3.87
C PRO A 241 -13.14 -11.35 3.58
N ASN A 242 -13.71 -11.97 4.61
CA ASN A 242 -14.80 -12.94 4.45
C ASN A 242 -16.02 -12.31 3.76
N GLY A 243 -16.41 -12.85 2.60
CA GLY A 243 -17.52 -12.34 1.78
C GLY A 243 -17.27 -10.99 1.10
N LEU A 244 -16.06 -10.43 1.22
CA LEU A 244 -15.75 -9.08 0.78
C LEU A 244 -15.82 -8.93 -0.74
N ILE A 245 -15.24 -9.87 -1.49
CA ILE A 245 -15.22 -9.87 -2.97
C ILE A 245 -16.65 -9.77 -3.50
N VAL A 246 -17.55 -10.64 -3.04
CA VAL A 246 -18.97 -10.66 -3.44
C VAL A 246 -19.69 -9.37 -3.02
N SER A 247 -19.40 -8.87 -1.82
CA SER A 247 -20.00 -7.62 -1.33
C SER A 247 -19.62 -6.42 -2.21
N VAL A 248 -18.36 -6.29 -2.59
CA VAL A 248 -17.89 -5.22 -3.48
C VAL A 248 -18.43 -5.40 -4.89
N GLU A 249 -18.40 -6.63 -5.43
CA GLU A 249 -18.92 -6.91 -6.76
C GLU A 249 -20.40 -6.50 -6.89
N ASN A 250 -21.22 -6.86 -5.90
CA ASN A 250 -22.63 -6.46 -5.84
C ASN A 250 -22.79 -4.94 -5.71
N ALA A 251 -21.93 -4.27 -4.93
CA ALA A 251 -21.96 -2.83 -4.78
C ALA A 251 -21.61 -2.09 -6.09
N ILE A 252 -20.65 -2.60 -6.86
CA ILE A 252 -20.30 -2.07 -8.19
C ILE A 252 -21.48 -2.28 -9.16
N LYS A 253 -22.04 -3.50 -9.24
CA LYS A 253 -23.19 -3.81 -10.11
C LYS A 253 -24.42 -2.93 -9.81
N SER A 254 -24.68 -2.67 -8.54
CA SER A 254 -25.81 -1.85 -8.08
C SER A 254 -25.52 -0.35 -7.96
N ARG A 255 -24.30 0.10 -8.32
CA ARG A 255 -23.84 1.49 -8.16
C ARG A 255 -23.98 2.02 -6.73
N SER A 256 -23.76 1.15 -5.75
CA SER A 256 -23.88 1.43 -4.32
C SER A 256 -22.54 1.40 -3.58
N LEU A 257 -21.41 1.45 -4.30
CA LEU A 257 -20.06 1.49 -3.72
C LEU A 257 -19.90 2.51 -2.57
N PRO A 258 -20.39 3.77 -2.66
CA PRO A 258 -20.23 4.75 -1.58
C PRO A 258 -20.75 4.29 -0.21
N TYR A 259 -21.74 3.40 -0.17
CA TYR A 259 -22.34 2.93 1.07
C TYR A 259 -21.52 1.85 1.79
N ILE A 260 -20.59 1.22 1.07
CA ILE A 260 -19.71 0.17 1.60
C ILE A 260 -18.27 0.62 1.80
N LEU A 261 -17.89 1.80 1.29
CA LEU A 261 -16.62 2.43 1.61
C LEU A 261 -16.49 2.63 3.12
N ASP A 262 -15.25 2.66 3.61
CA ASP A 262 -14.95 2.86 5.01
C ASP A 262 -15.52 4.21 5.49
N ARG A 263 -16.48 4.13 6.42
CA ARG A 263 -17.22 5.28 6.95
C ARG A 263 -16.41 6.13 7.92
N THR A 264 -15.21 5.69 8.30
CA THR A 264 -14.27 6.53 9.08
C THR A 264 -13.72 7.70 8.26
N GLN A 265 -13.83 7.64 6.93
CA GLN A 265 -13.49 8.73 6.02
C GLN A 265 -14.79 9.28 5.40
N THR A 266 -14.90 10.60 5.26
CA THR A 266 -16.16 11.26 4.86
C THR A 266 -16.10 11.87 3.46
N ASP A 267 -14.91 11.95 2.86
CA ASP A 267 -14.59 12.76 1.70
C ASP A 267 -13.93 11.94 0.57
N TRP A 268 -14.23 10.63 0.52
CA TRP A 268 -13.70 9.70 -0.47
C TRP A 268 -13.85 10.24 -1.91
N PRO A 269 -12.79 10.15 -2.75
CA PRO A 269 -12.90 10.37 -4.18
C PRO A 269 -13.59 9.15 -4.81
N VAL A 270 -14.92 9.17 -4.87
CA VAL A 270 -15.75 8.00 -5.22
C VAL A 270 -15.41 7.42 -6.60
N ALA A 271 -15.10 8.26 -7.59
CA ALA A 271 -14.77 7.78 -8.94
C ALA A 271 -13.45 6.99 -8.95
N GLU A 272 -12.41 7.52 -8.32
CA GLU A 272 -11.11 6.87 -8.18
C GLU A 272 -11.18 5.63 -7.28
N ALA A 273 -12.01 5.67 -6.22
CA ALA A 273 -12.31 4.52 -5.39
C ALA A 273 -13.01 3.41 -6.19
N GLU A 274 -13.89 3.75 -7.13
CA GLU A 274 -14.54 2.80 -8.03
C GLU A 274 -13.57 2.19 -9.04
N MET A 275 -12.65 2.99 -9.60
CA MET A 275 -11.57 2.48 -10.46
C MET A 275 -10.73 1.44 -9.69
N LEU A 276 -10.29 1.81 -8.49
CA LEU A 276 -9.48 0.95 -7.64
C LEU A 276 -10.23 -0.33 -7.20
N ALA A 277 -11.53 -0.23 -6.89
CA ALA A 277 -12.36 -1.38 -6.57
C ALA A 277 -12.48 -2.36 -7.74
N LYS A 278 -12.67 -1.86 -8.96
CA LYS A 278 -12.73 -2.68 -10.18
C LYS A 278 -11.40 -3.37 -10.45
N LEU A 279 -10.28 -2.67 -10.29
CA LEU A 279 -8.95 -3.25 -10.39
C LEU A 279 -8.76 -4.38 -9.37
N GLY A 280 -9.10 -4.13 -8.09
CA GLY A 280 -9.05 -5.15 -7.04
C GLY A 280 -9.88 -6.39 -7.38
N LEU A 281 -11.11 -6.22 -7.89
CA LEU A 281 -11.95 -7.33 -8.33
C LEU A 281 -11.32 -8.15 -9.46
N ARG A 282 -10.71 -7.51 -10.47
CA ARG A 282 -10.01 -8.21 -11.56
C ARG A 282 -8.80 -9.00 -11.04
N CYS A 283 -8.05 -8.44 -10.09
CA CYS A 283 -6.95 -9.14 -9.42
C CYS A 283 -7.43 -10.37 -8.63
N THR A 284 -8.67 -10.35 -8.10
CA THR A 284 -9.28 -11.49 -7.39
C THR A 284 -9.99 -12.51 -8.29
N ALA A 285 -9.77 -12.49 -9.62
CA ALA A 285 -10.36 -13.49 -10.51
C ALA A 285 -9.96 -14.91 -10.08
N LEU A 286 -10.93 -15.84 -10.10
CA LEU A 286 -10.73 -17.21 -9.64
C LEU A 286 -9.68 -17.94 -10.46
N LYS A 287 -9.66 -17.71 -11.78
CA LYS A 287 -8.64 -18.25 -12.69
C LYS A 287 -7.51 -17.25 -12.82
N CYS A 288 -6.28 -17.75 -12.68
CA CYS A 288 -5.04 -17.00 -12.79
C CYS A 288 -4.92 -16.28 -14.14
N ARG A 289 -5.28 -16.94 -15.26
CA ARG A 289 -5.26 -16.33 -16.60
C ARG A 289 -6.20 -15.14 -16.79
N ASP A 290 -7.24 -15.04 -15.97
CA ASP A 290 -8.22 -13.95 -16.06
C ASP A 290 -7.76 -12.73 -15.21
N ARG A 291 -6.68 -12.88 -14.43
CA ARG A 291 -6.07 -11.78 -13.67
C ARG A 291 -5.20 -10.92 -14.58
N PRO A 292 -5.23 -9.58 -14.40
CA PRO A 292 -4.39 -8.67 -15.16
C PRO A 292 -2.91 -8.93 -14.90
N ASP A 293 -2.07 -8.56 -15.85
CA ASP A 293 -0.62 -8.54 -15.65
C ASP A 293 -0.19 -7.37 -14.74
N LEU A 294 0.75 -7.65 -13.82
CA LEU A 294 1.15 -6.66 -12.80
C LEU A 294 1.84 -5.45 -13.42
N GLU A 295 2.81 -5.67 -14.30
CA GLU A 295 3.64 -4.61 -14.86
C GLU A 295 2.94 -3.86 -15.98
N SER A 296 2.25 -4.57 -16.87
CA SER A 296 1.67 -3.98 -18.09
C SER A 296 0.24 -3.46 -17.92
N GLU A 297 -0.50 -3.89 -16.89
CA GLU A 297 -1.89 -3.47 -16.68
C GLU A 297 -2.12 -2.85 -15.29
N VAL A 298 -1.74 -3.54 -14.21
CA VAL A 298 -2.05 -3.10 -12.83
C VAL A 298 -1.28 -1.83 -12.45
N LEU A 299 0.04 -1.80 -12.66
CA LEU A 299 0.86 -0.64 -12.30
C LEU A 299 0.47 0.64 -13.06
N PRO A 300 0.28 0.64 -14.39
CA PRO A 300 -0.17 1.82 -15.13
C PRO A 300 -1.52 2.36 -14.64
N GLU A 301 -2.49 1.49 -14.34
CA GLU A 301 -3.79 1.93 -13.83
C GLU A 301 -3.68 2.51 -12.41
N LEU A 302 -2.87 1.93 -11.53
CA LEU A 302 -2.62 2.49 -10.21
C LEU A 302 -1.89 3.84 -10.27
N GLU A 303 -0.95 4.01 -11.21
CA GLU A 303 -0.26 5.28 -11.43
C GLU A 303 -1.23 6.37 -11.91
N GLU A 304 -2.13 6.04 -12.84
CA GLU A 304 -3.18 6.95 -13.30
C GLU A 304 -4.10 7.36 -12.14
N ILE A 305 -4.57 6.39 -11.35
CA ILE A 305 -5.41 6.64 -10.17
C ILE A 305 -4.66 7.54 -9.18
N LEU A 306 -3.39 7.24 -8.89
CA LEU A 306 -2.57 8.01 -7.95
C LEU A 306 -2.37 9.47 -8.42
N HIS A 307 -2.17 9.67 -9.73
CA HIS A 307 -2.08 11.00 -10.33
C HIS A 307 -3.39 11.79 -10.17
N ARG A 308 -4.54 11.16 -10.43
CA ARG A 308 -5.87 11.77 -10.26
C ARG A 308 -6.12 12.18 -8.80
N VAL A 309 -5.87 11.28 -7.85
CA VAL A 309 -6.10 11.61 -6.43
C VAL A 309 -5.12 12.63 -5.88
N SER A 310 -3.85 12.61 -6.33
CA SER A 310 -2.87 13.63 -5.96
C SER A 310 -3.31 15.02 -6.44
N SER A 311 -3.89 15.09 -7.65
CA SER A 311 -4.48 16.33 -8.17
C SER A 311 -5.65 16.82 -7.32
N ILE A 312 -6.53 15.92 -6.84
CA ILE A 312 -7.63 16.24 -5.93
C ILE A 312 -7.11 16.82 -4.61
N VAL A 313 -6.12 16.17 -3.99
CA VAL A 313 -5.52 16.64 -2.72
C VAL A 313 -4.85 18.00 -2.91
N ASN A 314 -4.09 18.17 -3.99
CA ASN A 314 -3.43 19.44 -4.31
C ASN A 314 -4.46 20.56 -4.48
N MET A 315 -5.55 20.33 -5.23
CA MET A 315 -6.62 21.31 -5.39
C MET A 315 -7.30 21.65 -4.06
N ARG A 316 -7.56 20.67 -3.18
CA ARG A 316 -8.14 20.93 -1.85
C ARG A 316 -7.20 21.75 -0.96
N ASN A 317 -5.89 21.45 -1.00
CA ASN A 317 -4.88 22.21 -0.27
C ASN A 317 -4.70 23.63 -0.82
N LEU A 318 -4.82 23.82 -2.14
CA LEU A 318 -4.86 25.15 -2.76
C LEU A 318 -6.12 25.90 -2.31
N ASN A 319 -7.29 25.28 -2.38
CA ASN A 319 -8.55 25.90 -1.95
C ASN A 319 -8.51 26.34 -0.47
N SER A 320 -7.90 25.56 0.43
CA SER A 320 -7.81 25.91 1.85
C SER A 320 -6.87 27.08 2.15
N ARG A 321 -5.87 27.32 1.29
CA ARG A 321 -4.92 28.44 1.39
C ARG A 321 -5.34 29.67 0.58
N ALA A 322 -6.31 29.53 -0.30
CA ALA A 322 -6.72 30.59 -1.21
C ALA A 322 -7.39 31.75 -0.47
N PRO A 323 -7.06 33.00 -0.81
CA PRO A 323 -7.85 34.16 -0.38
C PRO A 323 -9.33 33.98 -0.73
N SER A 324 -10.23 34.36 0.18
CA SER A 324 -11.67 34.14 0.03
C SER A 324 -12.27 34.72 -1.25
N HIS A 325 -11.72 35.83 -1.75
CA HIS A 325 -12.17 36.48 -2.99
C HIS A 325 -11.76 35.74 -4.28
N PHE A 326 -10.93 34.70 -4.18
CA PHE A 326 -10.64 33.80 -5.30
C PHE A 326 -11.60 32.62 -5.37
N ILE A 327 -12.39 32.40 -4.31
CA ILE A 327 -13.34 31.29 -4.21
C ILE A 327 -14.68 31.71 -4.81
N CYS A 328 -15.21 30.90 -5.71
CA CYS A 328 -16.52 31.10 -6.31
C CYS A 328 -17.62 30.95 -5.25
N PRO A 329 -18.51 31.94 -5.06
CA PRO A 329 -19.60 31.83 -4.08
C PRO A 329 -20.65 30.75 -4.40
N ILE A 330 -20.78 30.34 -5.67
CA ILE A 330 -21.71 29.27 -6.09
C ILE A 330 -21.03 27.90 -6.02
N ALA A 331 -19.84 27.78 -6.62
CA ALA A 331 -19.14 26.51 -6.76
C ALA A 331 -18.31 26.12 -5.52
N GLN A 332 -18.09 27.06 -4.60
CA GLN A 332 -17.33 26.86 -3.35
C GLN A 332 -15.91 26.31 -3.59
N GLY A 333 -15.30 26.67 -4.73
CA GLY A 333 -13.94 26.32 -5.12
C GLY A 333 -13.24 27.48 -5.81
N LEU A 334 -11.92 27.39 -5.94
CA LEU A 334 -11.11 28.40 -6.63
C LEU A 334 -11.60 28.60 -8.07
N MET A 335 -11.79 29.86 -8.47
CA MET A 335 -12.21 30.20 -9.83
C MET A 335 -11.09 29.96 -10.84
N ASP A 336 -11.39 29.24 -11.91
CA ASP A 336 -10.51 29.05 -13.06
C ASP A 336 -10.85 30.04 -14.18
N ASP A 337 -12.13 30.37 -14.38
CA ASP A 337 -12.61 31.33 -15.37
C ASP A 337 -13.59 32.33 -14.72
N PRO A 338 -13.09 33.37 -14.00
CA PRO A 338 -13.93 34.26 -13.20
C PRO A 338 -14.68 35.30 -14.06
N TYR A 339 -15.99 35.46 -13.83
CA TYR A 339 -16.89 36.43 -14.50
C TYR A 339 -17.66 37.26 -13.49
N VAL A 340 -17.75 38.57 -13.75
CA VAL A 340 -18.58 39.49 -12.98
C VAL A 340 -20.02 39.45 -13.50
N ALA A 341 -20.99 39.25 -12.61
CA ALA A 341 -22.41 39.35 -12.94
C ALA A 341 -22.97 40.75 -12.63
N ALA A 342 -24.21 41.02 -13.04
CA ALA A 342 -24.86 42.32 -12.87
C ALA A 342 -25.09 42.75 -11.40
N ASP A 343 -24.88 41.87 -10.43
CA ASP A 343 -24.88 42.19 -9.00
C ASP A 343 -23.50 42.63 -8.46
N GLY A 344 -22.51 42.78 -9.33
CA GLY A 344 -21.15 43.22 -8.99
C GLY A 344 -20.27 42.14 -8.38
N HIS A 345 -20.75 40.91 -8.22
CA HIS A 345 -19.97 39.80 -7.68
C HIS A 345 -19.34 38.97 -8.79
N THR A 346 -18.22 38.33 -8.46
CA THR A 346 -17.49 37.46 -9.39
C THR A 346 -17.77 35.99 -9.08
N TYR A 347 -17.94 35.20 -10.13
CA TYR A 347 -18.30 33.79 -10.08
C TYR A 347 -17.51 33.00 -11.12
N GLU A 348 -17.37 31.69 -10.92
CA GLU A 348 -16.93 30.77 -11.96
C GLU A 348 -17.92 30.77 -13.13
N HIS A 349 -17.41 30.91 -14.36
CA HIS A 349 -18.20 31.12 -15.57
C HIS A 349 -19.29 30.08 -15.75
N HIS A 350 -18.94 28.79 -15.67
CA HIS A 350 -19.92 27.73 -15.87
C HIS A 350 -21.02 27.77 -14.79
N ALA A 351 -20.65 28.07 -13.54
CA ALA A 351 -21.56 28.07 -12.40
C ALA A 351 -22.58 29.21 -12.48
N ILE A 352 -22.14 30.42 -12.81
CA ILE A 352 -23.05 31.56 -12.95
C ILE A 352 -23.94 31.40 -14.19
N LYS A 353 -23.42 30.86 -15.28
CA LYS A 353 -24.20 30.60 -16.49
C LYS A 353 -25.34 29.61 -16.23
N ASP A 354 -25.08 28.55 -15.47
CA ASP A 354 -26.10 27.58 -15.06
C ASP A 354 -27.12 28.16 -14.08
N TRP A 355 -26.68 29.02 -13.16
CA TRP A 355 -27.58 29.72 -12.25
C TRP A 355 -28.57 30.63 -13.01
N LEU A 356 -28.05 31.46 -13.92
CA LEU A 356 -28.84 32.43 -14.69
C LEU A 356 -29.77 31.76 -15.71
N ARG A 357 -29.57 30.49 -16.07
CA ARG A 357 -30.56 29.73 -16.87
C ARG A 357 -31.86 29.51 -16.11
N LYS A 358 -31.78 29.33 -14.79
CA LYS A 358 -32.90 28.94 -13.93
C LYS A 358 -33.44 30.09 -13.09
N HIS A 359 -32.61 31.11 -12.82
CA HIS A 359 -32.92 32.19 -11.89
C HIS A 359 -32.72 33.56 -12.51
N ARG A 360 -33.46 34.54 -11.98
CA ARG A 360 -33.36 35.97 -12.33
C ARG A 360 -32.94 36.83 -11.13
N VAL A 361 -32.34 36.19 -10.12
CA VAL A 361 -31.92 36.80 -8.85
C VAL A 361 -30.44 36.54 -8.60
N SER A 362 -29.80 37.41 -7.81
CA SER A 362 -28.42 37.28 -7.39
C SER A 362 -28.22 35.96 -6.62
N PRO A 363 -27.17 35.18 -6.94
CA PRO A 363 -26.80 34.01 -6.15
C PRO A 363 -26.48 34.32 -4.69
N ILE A 364 -26.02 35.55 -4.39
CA ILE A 364 -25.57 35.95 -3.05
C ILE A 364 -26.67 36.67 -2.29
N THR A 365 -27.21 37.74 -2.86
CA THR A 365 -28.16 38.61 -2.13
C THR A 365 -29.61 38.19 -2.30
N ARG A 366 -29.91 37.26 -3.22
CA ARG A 366 -31.27 36.83 -3.61
C ARG A 366 -32.14 37.97 -4.20
N CYS A 367 -31.59 39.17 -4.40
CA CYS A 367 -32.29 40.29 -5.02
C CYS A 367 -32.41 40.11 -6.54
N LYS A 368 -33.43 40.70 -7.17
CA LYS A 368 -33.62 40.64 -8.64
C LYS A 368 -32.44 41.31 -9.35
N LEU A 369 -31.87 40.63 -10.35
CA LEU A 369 -30.77 41.17 -11.13
C LEU A 369 -31.25 42.24 -12.11
N PRO A 370 -30.50 43.35 -12.29
CA PRO A 370 -30.84 44.39 -13.26
C PRO A 370 -30.87 43.87 -14.71
N ASN A 371 -29.96 42.94 -15.03
CA ASN A 371 -29.87 42.23 -16.30
C ASN A 371 -29.11 40.90 -16.09
N LEU A 372 -28.94 40.12 -17.16
CA LEU A 372 -28.29 38.80 -17.12
C LEU A 372 -26.91 38.80 -17.80
N SER A 373 -26.34 39.98 -18.03
CA SER A 373 -25.01 40.08 -18.60
C SER A 373 -23.97 39.57 -17.60
N ILE A 374 -22.96 38.89 -18.12
CA ILE A 374 -21.77 38.46 -17.41
C ILE A 374 -20.56 38.92 -18.22
N ILE A 375 -19.52 39.41 -17.53
CA ILE A 375 -18.32 39.98 -18.16
C ILE A 375 -17.10 39.25 -17.60
N PRO A 376 -16.14 38.80 -18.43
CA PRO A 376 -14.91 38.19 -17.95
C PRO A 376 -14.15 39.11 -16.98
N ASN A 377 -13.73 38.59 -15.83
CA ASN A 377 -12.90 39.30 -14.87
C ASN A 377 -11.41 38.99 -15.10
N HIS A 378 -10.83 39.57 -16.15
CA HIS A 378 -9.42 39.31 -16.51
C HIS A 378 -8.43 39.68 -15.40
N SER A 379 -8.71 40.72 -14.61
CA SER A 379 -7.87 41.14 -13.49
C SER A 379 -7.84 40.09 -12.38
N LEU A 380 -9.00 39.58 -11.96
CA LEU A 380 -9.06 38.51 -10.97
C LEU A 380 -8.46 37.22 -11.51
N HIS A 381 -8.72 36.89 -12.77
CA HIS A 381 -8.11 35.74 -13.43
C HIS A 381 -6.57 35.82 -13.36
N ALA A 382 -5.97 36.95 -13.75
CA ALA A 382 -4.52 37.14 -13.69
C ALA A 382 -3.97 37.03 -12.25
N ALA A 383 -4.66 37.60 -11.27
CA ALA A 383 -4.28 37.52 -9.86
C ALA A 383 -4.32 36.08 -9.33
N ILE A 384 -5.35 35.30 -9.68
CA ILE A 384 -5.45 33.88 -9.32
C ILE A 384 -4.30 33.09 -9.94
N GLN A 385 -3.98 33.31 -11.22
CA GLN A 385 -2.88 32.61 -11.90
C GLN A 385 -1.52 32.95 -11.28
N GLN A 386 -1.28 34.22 -10.93
CA GLN A 386 -0.05 34.63 -10.25
C GLN A 386 0.07 34.01 -8.85
N TRP A 387 -1.02 33.99 -8.10
CA TRP A 387 -1.07 33.36 -6.79
C TRP A 387 -0.82 31.85 -6.89
N LYS A 388 -1.46 31.13 -7.83
CA LYS A 388 -1.20 29.70 -8.09
C LYS A 388 0.29 29.43 -8.31
N LYS A 389 0.95 30.23 -9.17
CA LYS A 389 2.41 30.12 -9.43
C LYS A 389 3.26 30.34 -8.17
N SER A 390 2.86 31.27 -7.30
CA SER A 390 3.59 31.52 -6.04
C SER A 390 3.50 30.35 -5.05
N GLN A 391 2.40 29.59 -5.07
CA GLN A 391 2.23 28.40 -4.22
C GLN A 391 3.09 27.24 -4.72
N THR A 392 3.24 27.05 -6.03
CA THR A 392 4.07 25.98 -6.61
C THR A 392 5.56 26.16 -6.32
N ALA A 393 6.03 27.41 -6.25
CA ALA A 393 7.43 27.75 -5.95
C ALA A 393 7.81 27.49 -4.48
N GLN A 394 6.86 27.54 -3.55
CA GLN A 394 7.09 27.27 -2.13
C GLN A 394 7.17 25.78 -1.78
N THR A 395 6.74 24.89 -2.68
CA THR A 395 6.76 23.44 -2.47
C THR A 395 8.05 22.77 -2.99
N GLN A 396 8.93 23.52 -3.66
CA GLN A 396 10.20 23.04 -4.25
C GLN A 396 11.45 23.47 -3.46
N THR A 397 11.28 24.21 -2.36
CA THR A 397 12.29 24.58 -1.37
C THR A 397 11.98 23.90 -0.05
#